data_AF-A0A7W9MTX2-F1
#
_entry.id   AF-A0A7W9MTX2-F1
#
_cell.length_a   1.000
_cell.length_b   1.000
_cell.length_c   1.000
_cell.angle_alpha   90.00
_cell.angle_beta   90.00
_cell.angle_gamma   90.00
#
_symmetry.space_group_name_H-M   'P 1'
#
loop_
_entity.id
_entity.type
_entity.pdbx_description
1 polymer ?
#
loop_
_entity_poly.entity_id
_entity_poly.type
_entity_poly.pdbx_seq_one_letter_code
_entity_poly.pdbx_strand_id
1 'polypeptide(L)'
;MKNRWVAGLAIAGLGLATGGLEAHSAQAAPAPQPETYYVGYAPPGGKYGADSVSDTGTFGHPGYKKPYAWSVQPGSNTSICTQAWGFDASHTKGTWFDAGCGKSGTALIPWGNVLSVPKMRARSITFTGGVFSWSI
;
A
#
# COMPACT_ATOMS: atom_id res chain seq x y z
N MET A 1 -36.06 -53.24 -25.71
CA MET A 1 -34.94 -54.07 -25.20
C MET A 1 -34.45 -53.40 -23.92
N LYS A 2 -34.91 -53.88 -22.75
CA LYS A 2 -34.18 -54.77 -21.82
C LYS A 2 -33.12 -54.04 -20.98
N ASN A 3 -33.53 -53.75 -19.73
CA ASN A 3 -32.87 -53.87 -18.41
C ASN A 3 -31.35 -53.59 -18.31
N ARG A 4 -30.80 -53.05 -17.22
CA ARG A 4 -30.89 -53.56 -15.84
C ARG A 4 -30.44 -52.49 -14.82
N TRP A 5 -31.12 -52.51 -13.67
CA TRP A 5 -30.68 -52.02 -12.38
C TRP A 5 -29.45 -52.80 -11.87
N VAL A 6 -28.51 -52.12 -11.19
CA VAL A 6 -27.76 -52.69 -10.07
C VAL A 6 -27.59 -51.60 -8.99
N ALA A 7 -28.16 -51.89 -7.82
CA ALA A 7 -27.91 -51.20 -6.57
C ALA A 7 -26.55 -51.63 -6.00
N GLY A 8 -25.77 -50.66 -5.51
CA GLY A 8 -24.52 -50.90 -4.79
C GLY A 8 -24.48 -50.04 -3.53
N LEU A 9 -25.05 -50.57 -2.46
CA LEU A 9 -24.92 -50.08 -1.09
C LEU A 9 -23.49 -50.40 -0.62
N ALA A 10 -22.72 -49.39 -0.21
CA ALA A 10 -21.46 -49.59 0.50
C ALA A 10 -21.49 -48.82 1.82
N ILE A 11 -21.16 -49.55 2.88
CA ILE A 11 -21.30 -49.24 4.29
C ILE A 11 -20.18 -48.32 4.76
N ALA A 12 -20.55 -47.50 5.75
CA ALA A 12 -19.72 -46.63 6.58
C ALA A 12 -18.31 -47.13 6.89
N GLY A 13 -17.34 -46.25 6.64
CA GLY A 13 -16.04 -46.24 7.32
C GLY A 13 -15.81 -44.85 7.89
N LEU A 14 -16.21 -44.62 9.15
CA LEU A 14 -15.81 -43.45 9.91
C LEU A 14 -14.33 -43.63 10.28
N GLY A 15 -13.44 -43.13 9.41
CA GLY A 15 -12.05 -42.92 9.76
C GLY A 15 -11.94 -41.69 10.65
N LEU A 16 -11.81 -41.90 11.96
CA LEU A 16 -11.35 -40.89 12.90
C LEU A 16 -9.90 -40.51 12.52
N ALA A 17 -9.76 -39.46 11.71
CA ALA A 17 -8.46 -38.82 11.49
C ALA A 17 -8.13 -38.01 12.74
N THR A 18 -7.39 -38.62 13.67
CA THR A 18 -6.64 -37.88 14.70
C THR A 18 -5.41 -37.26 14.05
N GLY A 19 -5.62 -36.23 13.24
CA GLY A 19 -4.56 -35.34 12.75
C GLY A 19 -4.33 -34.25 13.80
N GLY A 20 -3.13 -34.22 14.36
CA GLY A 20 -2.75 -33.33 15.45
C GLY A 20 -3.04 -31.85 15.14
N LEU A 21 -3.76 -31.20 16.05
CA LEU A 21 -3.70 -29.76 16.22
C LEU A 21 -2.29 -29.42 16.70
N GLU A 22 -1.37 -29.20 15.78
CA GLU A 22 -0.15 -28.44 16.08
C GLU A 22 -0.62 -27.06 16.53
N ALA A 23 -0.52 -26.82 17.85
CA ALA A 23 -0.71 -25.53 18.45
C ALA A 23 0.35 -24.59 17.86
N HIS A 24 -0.02 -23.90 16.78
CA HIS A 24 0.72 -22.75 16.31
C HIS A 24 0.69 -21.75 17.46
N SER A 25 1.79 -21.65 18.19
CA SER A 25 2.00 -20.65 19.22
C SER A 25 1.57 -19.30 18.63
N ALA A 26 0.56 -18.68 19.22
CA ALA A 26 0.12 -17.36 18.79
C ALA A 26 1.31 -16.41 18.94
N GLN A 27 1.92 -16.03 17.83
CA GLN A 27 3.00 -15.06 17.84
C GLN A 27 2.41 -13.74 18.32
N ALA A 28 2.96 -13.20 19.40
CA ALA A 28 2.54 -11.90 19.92
C ALA A 28 2.56 -10.88 18.78
N ALA A 29 1.48 -10.10 18.67
CA ALA A 29 1.42 -9.03 17.68
C ALA A 29 2.66 -8.14 17.87
N PRO A 30 3.40 -7.82 16.79
CA PRO A 30 4.55 -6.95 16.91
C PRO A 30 4.12 -5.62 17.53
N ALA A 31 4.94 -5.08 18.43
CA ALA A 31 4.67 -3.79 19.06
C ALA A 31 4.47 -2.72 17.97
N PRO A 32 3.52 -1.77 18.15
CA PRO A 32 3.31 -0.68 17.20
C PRO A 32 4.64 0.06 17.01
N GLN A 33 5.15 0.05 15.78
CA GLN A 33 6.37 0.78 15.45
C GLN A 33 6.05 2.28 15.44
N PRO A 34 6.96 3.17 15.91
CA PRO A 34 6.76 4.61 15.73
C PRO A 34 6.62 4.89 14.23
N GLU A 35 5.47 5.38 13.81
CA GLU A 35 5.23 5.70 12.40
C GLU A 35 6.17 6.84 11.98
N THR A 36 7.20 6.51 11.19
CA THR A 36 8.05 7.52 10.57
C THR A 36 7.21 8.31 9.58
N TYR A 37 6.98 9.58 9.89
CA TYR A 37 6.30 10.50 9.00
C TYR A 37 7.32 11.47 8.36
N TYR A 38 7.08 11.77 7.10
CA TYR A 38 7.83 12.73 6.30
C TYR A 38 6.94 13.94 6.00
N VAL A 39 7.56 15.10 5.79
CA VAL A 39 6.84 16.36 5.59
C VAL A 39 7.11 16.92 4.21
N GLY A 40 6.06 17.36 3.52
CA GLY A 40 6.16 18.02 2.22
C GLY A 40 5.36 19.32 2.18
N TYR A 41 5.63 20.12 1.15
CA TYR A 41 4.97 21.41 0.92
C TYR A 41 4.28 21.45 -0.44
N ALA A 42 3.01 21.84 -0.42
CA ALA A 42 2.21 22.13 -1.60
C ALA A 42 2.20 23.65 -1.81
N PRO A 43 2.88 24.18 -2.84
CA PRO A 43 2.90 25.62 -3.09
C PRO A 43 1.53 26.11 -3.56
N PRO A 44 1.22 27.40 -3.35
CA PRO A 44 0.04 28.02 -3.95
C PRO A 44 0.13 28.00 -5.48
N GLY A 45 -1.02 27.95 -6.16
CA GLY A 45 -1.09 28.13 -7.62
C GLY A 45 -0.96 26.85 -8.46
N GLY A 46 -1.30 25.67 -7.91
CA GLY A 46 -1.57 24.47 -8.71
C GLY A 46 -0.36 23.73 -9.30
N LYS A 47 0.86 24.21 -9.05
CA LYS A 47 2.09 23.50 -9.43
C LYS A 47 2.50 22.52 -8.34
N TYR A 48 3.11 21.40 -8.73
CA TYR A 48 3.73 20.50 -7.75
C TYR A 48 4.92 21.20 -7.09
N GLY A 49 5.01 21.08 -5.77
CA GLY A 49 6.13 21.54 -4.98
C GLY A 49 7.37 20.68 -5.15
N ALA A 50 8.38 20.98 -4.34
CA ALA A 50 9.57 20.15 -4.22
C ALA A 50 9.22 18.74 -3.73
N ASP A 51 10.03 17.77 -4.13
CA ASP A 51 9.90 16.40 -3.68
C ASP A 51 10.21 16.32 -2.18
N SER A 52 9.29 15.74 -1.42
CA SER A 52 9.56 15.26 -0.06
C SER A 52 10.11 13.84 -0.15
N VAL A 53 11.27 13.62 0.44
CA VAL A 53 12.08 12.40 0.27
C VAL A 53 12.19 11.69 1.61
N SER A 54 12.00 10.37 1.60
CA SER A 54 12.26 9.52 2.78
C SER A 54 13.75 9.49 3.11
N ASP A 55 14.07 9.26 4.38
CA ASP A 55 15.43 9.03 4.88
C ASP A 55 15.92 7.58 4.71
N THR A 56 15.04 6.66 4.32
CA THR A 56 15.32 5.24 4.21
C THR A 56 15.07 4.69 2.81
N GLY A 57 15.95 3.79 2.37
CA GLY A 57 15.75 3.04 1.14
C GLY A 57 14.77 1.88 1.36
N THR A 58 13.90 1.63 0.38
CA THR A 58 13.07 0.43 0.34
C THR A 58 13.54 -0.48 -0.79
N PHE A 59 13.84 -1.72 -0.43
CA PHE A 59 14.03 -2.80 -1.40
C PHE A 59 12.71 -3.54 -1.60
N GLY A 60 12.25 -3.64 -2.85
CA GLY A 60 11.07 -4.42 -3.18
C GLY A 60 11.39 -5.81 -3.73
N HIS A 61 10.35 -6.50 -4.19
CA HIS A 61 10.42 -7.82 -4.84
C HIS A 61 9.49 -7.82 -6.07
N PRO A 62 9.54 -8.85 -6.95
CA PRO A 62 8.61 -8.95 -8.07
C PRO A 62 7.15 -8.85 -7.61
N GLY A 63 6.39 -7.93 -8.23
CA GLY A 63 4.99 -7.65 -7.87
C GLY A 63 4.79 -6.75 -6.64
N TYR A 64 5.85 -6.33 -5.95
CA TYR A 64 5.74 -5.45 -4.79
C TYR A 64 5.13 -4.10 -5.16
N LYS A 65 4.17 -3.67 -4.35
CA LYS A 65 3.58 -2.32 -4.39
C LYS A 65 3.90 -1.62 -3.08
N LYS A 66 4.35 -0.38 -3.17
CA LYS A 66 4.68 0.45 -2.02
C LYS A 66 3.41 1.16 -1.53
N PRO A 67 2.99 0.96 -0.27
CA PRO A 67 1.92 1.75 0.31
C PRO A 67 2.42 3.15 0.63
N TYR A 68 1.56 4.14 0.39
CA TYR A 68 1.73 5.52 0.81
C TYR A 68 0.47 5.96 1.53
N ALA A 69 0.62 6.66 2.65
CA ALA A 69 -0.47 7.35 3.33
C ALA A 69 -0.10 8.82 3.50
N TRP A 70 -1.07 9.73 3.41
CA TRP A 70 -0.81 11.16 3.55
C TRP A 70 -1.97 11.92 4.17
N SER A 71 -1.65 13.05 4.78
CA SER A 71 -2.63 13.97 5.38
C SER A 71 -2.11 15.41 5.39
N VAL A 72 -2.99 16.36 5.08
CA VAL A 72 -2.74 17.80 5.22
C VAL A 72 -2.70 18.14 6.71
N GLN A 73 -1.69 18.89 7.13
CA GLN A 73 -1.51 19.22 8.54
C GLN A 73 -2.66 20.11 9.06
N PRO A 74 -3.10 19.91 10.32
CA PRO A 74 -4.06 20.80 10.96
C PRO A 74 -3.66 22.27 10.84
N GLY A 75 -4.64 23.15 10.65
CA GLY A 75 -4.40 24.59 10.44
C GLY A 75 -4.11 24.98 8.98
N SER A 76 -3.78 24.03 8.11
CA SER A 76 -3.72 24.29 6.67
C SER A 76 -5.14 24.29 6.08
N ASN A 77 -5.68 25.47 5.77
CA ASN A 77 -6.95 25.65 5.07
C ASN A 77 -6.81 25.43 3.55
N THR A 78 -6.29 24.26 3.17
CA THR A 78 -6.14 23.87 1.77
C THR A 78 -6.59 22.42 1.55
N SER A 79 -6.71 22.06 0.28
CA SER A 79 -6.76 20.69 -0.19
C SER A 79 -5.65 20.52 -1.22
N ILE A 80 -5.10 19.32 -1.31
CA ILE A 80 -3.95 19.05 -2.18
C ILE A 80 -4.25 17.89 -3.11
N CYS A 81 -3.52 17.82 -4.23
CA CYS A 81 -3.35 16.60 -5.00
C CYS A 81 -1.93 16.11 -4.82
N THR A 82 -1.76 14.83 -4.53
CA THR A 82 -0.47 14.21 -4.26
C THR A 82 -0.05 13.29 -5.39
N GLN A 83 1.26 13.17 -5.58
CA GLN A 83 1.88 12.15 -6.39
C GLN A 83 2.95 11.44 -5.58
N ALA A 84 3.03 10.14 -5.74
CA ALA A 84 4.03 9.29 -5.11
C ALA A 84 4.93 8.67 -6.18
N TRP A 85 6.20 8.50 -5.84
CA TRP A 85 7.19 7.93 -6.74
C TRP A 85 7.06 6.42 -6.79
N GLY A 86 7.18 5.86 -8.00
CA GLY A 86 7.20 4.42 -8.22
C GLY A 86 7.96 4.08 -9.49
N PHE A 87 7.81 2.84 -9.95
CA PHE A 87 8.46 2.34 -11.15
C PHE A 87 7.43 1.84 -12.16
N ASP A 88 7.74 1.99 -13.45
CA ASP A 88 6.92 1.45 -14.53
C ASP A 88 6.79 -0.09 -14.47
N ALA A 89 5.91 -0.67 -15.29
CA ALA A 89 5.66 -2.12 -15.28
C ALA A 89 6.91 -2.96 -15.60
N SER A 90 7.89 -2.38 -16.30
CA SER A 90 9.18 -3.00 -16.60
C SER A 90 10.20 -2.82 -15.47
N HIS A 91 9.88 -2.02 -14.44
CA HIS A 91 10.74 -1.67 -13.31
C HIS A 91 12.07 -1.01 -13.71
N THR A 92 12.11 -0.37 -14.88
CA THR A 92 13.32 0.24 -15.45
C THR A 92 13.35 1.75 -15.32
N LYS A 93 12.18 2.38 -15.19
CA LYS A 93 12.06 3.83 -15.14
C LYS A 93 11.19 4.25 -13.97
N GLY A 94 11.72 5.15 -13.15
CA GLY A 94 10.94 5.78 -12.10
C GLY A 94 9.96 6.82 -12.67
N THR A 95 8.75 6.85 -12.14
CA THR A 95 7.69 7.77 -12.58
C THR A 95 6.80 8.19 -11.42
N TRP A 96 6.10 9.31 -11.60
CA TRP A 96 5.12 9.82 -10.66
C TRP A 96 3.75 9.21 -10.94
N PHE A 97 3.13 8.69 -9.89
CA PHE A 97 1.77 8.16 -9.91
C PHE A 97 0.87 9.02 -9.03
N ASP A 98 -0.37 9.24 -9.47
CA ASP A 98 -1.35 9.98 -8.66
C ASP A 98 -1.70 9.20 -7.39
N ALA A 99 -1.61 9.88 -6.24
CA ALA A 99 -1.89 9.32 -4.93
C ALA A 99 -3.17 9.93 -4.30
N GLY A 100 -3.97 10.60 -5.13
CA GLY A 100 -5.28 11.16 -4.78
C GLY A 100 -5.28 12.67 -4.54
N CYS A 101 -6.47 13.22 -4.34
CA CYS A 101 -6.69 14.61 -3.98
C CYS A 101 -7.65 14.73 -2.79
N GLY A 102 -7.46 15.73 -1.94
CA GLY A 102 -8.26 15.96 -0.75
C GLY A 102 -7.44 16.48 0.43
N LYS A 103 -7.88 16.16 1.65
CA LYS A 103 -7.16 16.46 2.90
C LYS A 103 -6.37 15.28 3.43
N SER A 104 -6.66 14.06 3.00
CA SER A 104 -5.90 12.86 3.32
C SER A 104 -6.16 11.80 2.24
N GLY A 105 -5.32 10.77 2.20
CA GLY A 105 -5.48 9.67 1.26
C GLY A 105 -4.46 8.56 1.46
N THR A 106 -4.69 7.45 0.76
CA THR A 106 -3.76 6.31 0.68
C THR A 106 -3.64 5.86 -0.77
N ALA A 107 -2.49 5.29 -1.15
CA ALA A 107 -2.25 4.76 -2.48
C ALA A 107 -1.29 3.57 -2.45
N LEU A 108 -1.48 2.63 -3.38
CA LEU A 108 -0.56 1.52 -3.63
C LEU A 108 0.17 1.75 -4.94
N ILE A 109 1.46 2.06 -4.86
CA ILE A 109 2.27 2.51 -5.99
C ILE A 109 3.12 1.35 -6.51
N PRO A 110 3.14 1.08 -7.82
CA PRO A 110 4.02 0.07 -8.39
C PRO A 110 5.49 0.32 -8.04
N TRP A 111 6.18 -0.70 -7.52
CA TRP A 111 7.57 -0.58 -7.10
C TRP A 111 8.46 -1.66 -7.70
N GLY A 112 8.08 -2.93 -7.56
CA GLY A 112 8.81 -4.05 -8.14
C GLY A 112 10.13 -4.37 -7.43
N ASN A 113 11.01 -5.10 -8.12
CA ASN A 113 12.30 -5.56 -7.59
C ASN A 113 13.39 -4.48 -7.74
N VAL A 114 13.23 -3.36 -7.04
CA VAL A 114 14.13 -2.21 -7.11
C VAL A 114 14.48 -1.72 -5.71
N LEU A 115 15.74 -1.35 -5.49
CA LEU A 115 16.18 -0.57 -4.33
C LEU A 115 16.10 0.91 -4.66
N SER A 116 15.22 1.65 -3.99
CA SER A 116 15.14 3.10 -4.17
C SER A 116 14.61 3.81 -2.92
N VAL A 117 14.66 5.13 -2.94
CA VAL A 117 14.18 5.98 -1.84
C VAL A 117 12.77 6.49 -2.17
N PRO A 118 11.75 6.17 -1.35
CA PRO A 118 10.40 6.69 -1.50
C PRO A 118 10.34 8.21 -1.51
N LYS A 119 9.48 8.77 -2.37
CA LYS A 119 9.24 10.22 -2.46
C LYS A 119 7.76 10.52 -2.68
N MET A 120 7.33 11.67 -2.18
CA MET A 120 6.02 12.24 -2.47
C MET A 120 6.13 13.73 -2.79
N ARG A 121 5.26 14.21 -3.66
CA ARG A 121 5.10 15.64 -3.95
C ARG A 121 3.62 15.99 -3.97
N ALA A 122 3.33 17.26 -3.74
CA ALA A 122 1.95 17.74 -3.74
C ALA A 122 1.82 19.07 -4.44
N ARG A 123 0.62 19.34 -4.95
CA ARG A 123 0.19 20.66 -5.39
C ARG A 123 -1.05 21.06 -4.62
N SER A 124 -1.19 22.36 -4.35
CA SER A 124 -2.44 22.88 -3.81
C SER A 124 -3.49 22.94 -4.92
N ILE A 125 -4.73 22.58 -4.60
CA ILE A 125 -5.89 22.85 -5.47
C ILE A 125 -6.61 24.14 -5.09
N THR A 126 -6.10 24.86 -4.07
CA THR A 126 -6.57 26.19 -3.67
C THR A 126 -5.50 27.24 -3.99
N PHE A 127 -5.85 28.51 -3.83
CA PHE A 127 -4.88 29.61 -4.00
C PHE A 127 -3.86 29.69 -2.84
N THR A 128 -4.10 28.97 -1.75
CA THR A 128 -3.24 28.89 -0.57
C THR A 128 -2.32 27.68 -0.66
N GLY A 129 -1.07 27.82 -0.20
CA GLY A 129 -0.20 26.65 -0.01
C GLY A 129 -0.57 25.87 1.25
N GLY A 130 0.05 24.72 1.46
CA GLY A 130 -0.11 23.95 2.69
C GLY A 130 0.99 22.94 2.92
N VAL A 131 1.09 22.50 4.17
CA VAL A 131 2.02 21.45 4.61
C VAL A 131 1.25 20.15 4.73
N PHE A 132 1.87 19.04 4.31
CA PHE A 132 1.30 17.72 4.47
C PHE A 132 2.34 16.77 5.06
N SER A 133 1.87 15.77 5.79
CA SER A 133 2.67 14.64 6.27
C SER A 133 2.34 13.39 5.46
N TRP A 134 3.31 12.49 5.30
CA TRP A 134 3.11 11.19 4.64
C TRP A 134 3.99 10.09 5.26
N SER A 135 3.58 8.83 5.08
CA SER A 135 4.27 7.63 5.58
C SER A 135 4.21 6.48 4.56
N ILE A 136 4.99 5.43 4.82
CA ILE A 136 5.25 4.28 3.93
C ILE A 136 5.37 2.95 4.66
#